data_AF-A0A4U0XD11-F1
#
_entry.id   AF-A0A4U0XD11-F1
#
_cell.length_a   1.000
_cell.length_b   1.000
_cell.length_c   1.000
_cell.angle_alpha   90.00
_cell.angle_beta   90.00
_cell.angle_gamma   90.00
#
_symmetry.space_group_name_H-M   'P 1'
#
loop_
_entity.id
_entity.type
_entity.pdbx_description
1 polymer ?
#
loop_
_entity_poly.entity_id
_entity_poly.type
_entity_poly.pdbx_seq_one_letter_code
_entity_poly.pdbx_strand_id
1 'polypeptide(L)'
;MGVTNIPEEHPDHDNFLPRALQLGETYDLVICDGQVLCTHARAKYREGREATRLAVTQLALGLEHLTPGGTMVVLLHKVEAWNTIRLLSKFKQCASIKLFKPTRAHAKRSSFYMVATQVESRCPQAAEAIVEWQRMWKIATFGTDQELDETIRASEADVEDVLTKFGPDIISMGRRVWGIQTEALAKAPFMKEP
;
A
#
# COMPACT_ATOMS: atom_id res chain seq x y z
N MET A 1 -2.81 7.38 -13.32
CA MET A 1 -4.17 6.93 -12.93
C MET A 1 -5.21 6.95 -14.05
N GLY A 2 -4.89 7.39 -15.29
CA GLY A 2 -5.71 7.11 -16.48
C GLY A 2 -6.99 7.93 -16.68
N VAL A 3 -7.33 8.85 -15.79
CA VAL A 3 -8.51 9.72 -15.93
C VAL A 3 -8.14 10.96 -16.76
N THR A 4 -8.95 11.24 -17.79
CA THR A 4 -8.77 12.37 -18.72
C THR A 4 -9.79 13.48 -18.55
N ASN A 5 -10.88 13.23 -17.81
CA ASN A 5 -11.91 14.22 -17.51
C ASN A 5 -12.22 14.20 -16.01
N ILE A 6 -12.09 15.36 -15.37
CA ILE A 6 -12.36 15.55 -13.94
C ILE A 6 -13.78 16.15 -13.85
N PRO A 7 -14.67 15.65 -12.97
CA PRO A 7 -16.01 16.23 -12.83
C PRO A 7 -15.94 17.71 -12.40
N GLU A 8 -16.69 18.58 -13.06
CA GLU A 8 -16.69 20.04 -12.80
C GLU A 8 -17.10 20.37 -11.35
N GLU A 9 -17.95 19.53 -10.77
CA GLU A 9 -18.42 19.63 -9.39
C GLU A 9 -17.39 19.17 -8.34
N HIS A 10 -16.26 18.58 -8.76
CA HIS A 10 -15.26 18.07 -7.82
C HIS A 10 -14.55 19.25 -7.10
N PRO A 11 -14.43 19.26 -5.76
CA PRO A 11 -13.85 20.38 -5.01
C PRO A 11 -12.42 20.78 -5.40
N ASP A 12 -11.67 19.84 -5.97
CA ASP A 12 -10.30 20.02 -6.47
C ASP A 12 -10.20 19.97 -8.01
N HIS A 13 -11.28 20.22 -8.76
CA HIS A 13 -11.31 20.13 -10.24
C HIS A 13 -10.08 20.77 -10.90
N ASP A 14 -9.78 22.02 -10.54
CA ASP A 14 -8.67 22.79 -11.13
C ASP A 14 -7.30 22.46 -10.53
N ASN A 15 -7.25 21.63 -9.48
CA ASN A 15 -6.03 21.29 -8.74
C ASN A 15 -5.41 19.96 -9.19
N PHE A 16 -6.05 19.22 -10.10
CA PHE A 16 -5.45 17.99 -10.64
C PHE A 16 -4.26 18.31 -11.53
N LEU A 17 -3.13 17.68 -11.22
CA LEU A 17 -1.93 17.81 -12.01
C LEU A 17 -2.05 17.03 -13.33
N PRO A 18 -1.45 17.52 -14.43
CA PRO A 18 -1.31 16.73 -15.64
C PRO A 18 -0.45 15.49 -15.37
N ARG A 19 -0.46 14.56 -16.32
CA ARG A 19 0.37 13.34 -16.25
C ARG A 19 1.85 13.72 -16.05
N ALA A 20 2.41 13.29 -14.92
CA ALA A 20 3.82 13.53 -14.58
C ALA A 20 4.76 12.44 -15.13
N LEU A 21 4.35 11.17 -15.12
CA LEU A 21 5.14 10.04 -15.61
C LEU A 21 4.74 9.67 -17.04
N GLN A 22 5.73 9.55 -17.93
CA GLN A 22 5.48 9.31 -19.35
C GLN A 22 5.10 7.85 -19.62
N LEU A 23 4.25 7.63 -20.63
CA LEU A 23 3.90 6.27 -21.03
C LEU A 23 5.14 5.53 -21.52
N GLY A 24 5.35 4.30 -21.01
CA GLY A 24 6.50 3.47 -21.35
C GLY A 24 7.79 3.81 -20.60
N GLU A 25 7.81 4.89 -19.80
CA GLU A 25 8.91 5.18 -18.89
C GLU A 25 8.94 4.14 -17.77
N THR A 26 10.10 3.52 -17.55
CA THR A 26 10.27 2.49 -16.52
C THR A 26 11.51 2.73 -15.66
N TYR A 27 11.47 2.24 -14.43
CA TYR A 27 12.51 2.40 -13.44
C TYR A 27 12.88 1.06 -12.81
N ASP A 28 14.16 0.89 -12.45
CA ASP A 28 14.66 -0.33 -11.81
C ASP A 28 14.34 -0.40 -10.31
N LEU A 29 14.11 0.77 -9.70
CA LEU A 29 13.79 0.92 -8.29
C LEU A 29 12.63 1.90 -8.11
N VAL A 30 11.62 1.46 -7.36
CA VAL A 30 10.49 2.29 -6.93
C VAL A 30 10.40 2.28 -5.42
N ILE A 31 10.16 3.46 -4.82
CA ILE A 31 9.97 3.62 -3.38
C ILE A 31 8.59 4.23 -3.13
N CYS A 32 7.76 3.51 -2.40
CA CYS A 32 6.42 3.92 -1.99
C CYS A 32 6.44 4.20 -0.48
N ASP A 33 6.82 5.43 -0.10
CA ASP A 33 6.98 5.86 1.30
C ASP A 33 6.12 7.10 1.65
N GLY A 34 5.23 7.51 0.76
CA GLY A 34 4.27 8.58 1.03
C GLY A 34 3.31 8.17 2.14
N GLN A 35 3.14 9.03 3.15
CA GLN A 35 2.27 8.81 4.30
C GLN A 35 1.38 10.02 4.58
N VAL A 36 0.16 9.75 5.06
CA VAL A 36 -0.72 10.80 5.59
C VAL A 36 -0.28 11.13 7.01
N LEU A 37 0.36 12.28 7.18
CA LEU A 37 0.81 12.76 8.49
C LEU A 37 -0.37 13.35 9.27
N CYS A 38 -0.42 13.11 10.58
CA CYS A 38 -1.47 13.65 11.46
C CYS A 38 -1.53 15.19 11.43
N THR A 39 -0.40 15.86 11.16
CA THR A 39 -0.28 17.32 11.12
C THR A 39 -0.65 17.94 9.77
N HIS A 40 -0.89 17.13 8.73
CA HIS A 40 -1.21 17.64 7.40
C HIS A 40 -2.68 18.09 7.36
N ALA A 41 -2.93 19.38 7.10
CA ALA A 41 -4.27 19.88 6.84
C ALA A 41 -4.85 19.22 5.58
N ARG A 42 -6.08 18.74 5.66
CA ARG A 42 -6.78 18.07 4.54
C ARG A 42 -8.14 18.70 4.33
N ALA A 43 -8.57 18.74 3.07
CA ALA A 43 -9.95 19.07 2.76
C ALA A 43 -10.88 17.99 3.33
N LYS A 44 -12.01 18.42 3.92
CA LYS A 44 -12.95 17.55 4.62
C LYS A 44 -13.44 16.38 3.78
N TYR A 45 -13.65 16.60 2.47
CA TYR A 45 -14.15 15.59 1.55
C TYR A 45 -13.19 14.38 1.36
N ARG A 46 -11.88 14.58 1.53
CA ARG A 46 -10.86 13.53 1.32
C ARG A 46 -10.26 12.99 2.60
N GLU A 47 -10.54 13.58 3.75
CA GLU A 47 -9.85 13.24 5.01
C GLU A 47 -9.92 11.75 5.36
N GLY A 48 -11.11 11.13 5.31
CA GLY A 48 -11.30 9.72 5.66
C GLY A 48 -10.73 8.72 4.64
N ARG A 49 -10.42 9.18 3.43
CA ARG A 49 -10.04 8.34 2.29
C ARG A 49 -8.63 8.60 1.78
N GLU A 50 -7.96 9.65 2.28
CA GLU A 50 -6.66 10.09 1.78
C GLU A 50 -5.58 9.01 1.91
N ALA A 51 -5.59 8.24 3.01
CA ALA A 51 -4.64 7.15 3.20
C ALA A 51 -4.79 6.08 2.11
N THR A 52 -6.03 5.68 1.81
CA THR A 52 -6.33 4.74 0.73
C THR A 52 -5.92 5.32 -0.61
N ARG A 53 -6.35 6.56 -0.94
CA ARG A 53 -6.00 7.24 -2.19
C ARG A 53 -4.49 7.27 -2.42
N LEU A 54 -3.72 7.66 -1.41
CA LEU A 54 -2.27 7.76 -1.48
C LEU A 54 -1.61 6.38 -1.65
N ALA A 55 -2.06 5.39 -0.89
CA ALA A 55 -1.51 4.03 -0.98
C ALA A 55 -1.71 3.42 -2.38
N VAL A 56 -2.94 3.45 -2.91
CA VAL A 56 -3.23 2.86 -4.22
C VAL A 56 -2.59 3.65 -5.37
N THR A 57 -2.40 4.97 -5.21
CA THR A 57 -1.67 5.78 -6.21
C THR A 57 -0.21 5.33 -6.32
N GLN A 58 0.48 5.22 -5.18
CA GLN A 58 1.88 4.81 -5.16
C GLN A 58 2.07 3.37 -5.65
N LEU A 59 1.17 2.46 -5.28
CA LEU A 59 1.20 1.07 -5.74
C LEU A 59 0.95 0.95 -7.26
N ALA A 60 -0.07 1.63 -7.78
CA ALA A 60 -0.39 1.59 -9.20
C ALA A 60 0.71 2.20 -10.05
N LEU A 61 1.11 3.45 -9.76
CA LEU A 61 2.20 4.11 -10.50
C LEU A 61 3.50 3.34 -10.34
N GLY A 62 3.78 2.85 -9.14
CA GLY A 62 4.99 2.12 -8.85
C GLY A 62 5.13 0.83 -9.64
N LEU A 63 4.07 0.02 -9.71
CA LEU A 63 4.10 -1.25 -10.43
C LEU A 63 4.00 -1.05 -11.95
N GLU A 64 3.20 -0.08 -12.41
CA GLU A 64 3.04 0.27 -13.83
C GLU A 64 4.36 0.74 -14.47
N HIS A 65 5.17 1.48 -13.71
CA HIS A 65 6.45 2.04 -14.18
C HIS A 65 7.67 1.25 -13.69
N LEU A 66 7.51 0.00 -13.26
CA LEU A 66 8.63 -0.83 -12.85
C LEU A 66 9.17 -1.65 -14.03
N THR A 67 10.49 -1.61 -14.25
CA THR A 67 11.16 -2.51 -15.18
C THR A 67 10.92 -3.97 -14.76
N PRO A 68 10.62 -4.91 -15.66
CA PRO A 68 10.56 -6.33 -15.32
C PRO A 68 11.86 -6.80 -14.66
N GLY A 69 11.76 -7.48 -13.52
CA GLY A 69 12.90 -7.85 -12.67
C GLY A 69 13.33 -6.78 -11.67
N GLY A 70 12.71 -5.60 -11.70
CA GLY A 70 13.00 -4.47 -10.82
C GLY A 70 12.65 -4.70 -9.35
N THR A 71 12.86 -3.67 -8.54
CA THR A 71 12.65 -3.68 -7.09
C THR A 71 11.64 -2.62 -6.65
N MET A 72 10.70 -3.00 -5.79
CA MET A 72 9.81 -2.08 -5.08
C MET A 72 10.08 -2.14 -3.58
N VAL A 73 10.21 -0.96 -2.96
CA VAL A 73 10.27 -0.80 -1.51
C VAL A 73 9.02 -0.05 -1.06
N VAL A 74 8.19 -0.68 -0.25
CA VAL A 74 6.86 -0.14 0.12
C VAL A 74 6.75 -0.06 1.64
N LEU A 75 6.46 1.14 2.15
CA LEU A 75 6.16 1.33 3.57
C LEU A 75 4.76 0.82 3.88
N LEU A 76 4.68 -0.15 4.79
CA LEU A 76 3.44 -0.78 5.26
C LEU A 76 3.33 -0.65 6.77
N HIS A 77 2.13 -0.91 7.29
CA HIS A 77 1.84 -0.91 8.72
C HIS A 77 1.12 -2.19 9.10
N LYS A 78 1.49 -2.75 10.26
CA LYS A 78 0.86 -3.94 10.86
C LYS A 78 0.83 -5.13 9.90
N VAL A 79 1.75 -6.09 10.10
CA VAL A 79 1.83 -7.28 9.23
C VAL A 79 0.51 -8.05 9.23
N GLU A 80 -0.17 -8.06 10.38
CA GLU A 80 -1.44 -8.73 10.63
C GLU A 80 -2.69 -7.99 10.10
N ALA A 81 -2.56 -6.76 9.61
CA ALA A 81 -3.71 -6.05 9.05
C ALA A 81 -4.13 -6.68 7.72
N TRP A 82 -5.44 -6.86 7.52
CA TRP A 82 -5.98 -7.53 6.33
C TRP A 82 -5.47 -6.93 5.01
N ASN A 83 -5.54 -5.61 4.84
CA ASN A 83 -5.04 -4.93 3.64
C ASN A 83 -3.55 -5.20 3.39
N THR A 84 -2.75 -5.32 4.45
CA THR A 84 -1.32 -5.66 4.37
C THR A 84 -1.15 -7.11 3.93
N ILE A 85 -1.88 -8.05 4.53
CA ILE A 85 -1.84 -9.48 4.17
C ILE A 85 -2.21 -9.68 2.70
N ARG A 86 -3.31 -9.05 2.25
CA ARG A 86 -3.79 -9.13 0.87
C ARG A 86 -2.81 -8.52 -0.13
N LEU A 87 -2.14 -7.43 0.24
CA LEU A 87 -1.07 -6.85 -0.59
C LEU A 87 0.13 -7.80 -0.71
N LEU A 88 0.58 -8.36 0.42
CA LEU A 88 1.69 -9.31 0.44
C LEU A 88 1.38 -10.57 -0.37
N SER A 89 0.14 -11.07 -0.31
CA SER A 89 -0.28 -12.25 -1.08
C SER A 89 -0.33 -11.96 -2.59
N LYS A 90 -0.74 -10.76 -3.01
CA LYS A 90 -0.69 -10.33 -4.42
C LYS A 90 0.75 -10.26 -4.93
N PHE A 91 1.65 -9.60 -4.21
CA PHE A 91 3.05 -9.52 -4.62
C PHE A 91 3.75 -10.89 -4.63
N LYS A 92 3.33 -11.83 -3.76
CA LYS A 92 3.96 -13.15 -3.70
C LYS A 92 3.78 -13.94 -5.00
N GLN A 93 2.74 -13.62 -5.77
CA GLN A 93 2.43 -14.25 -7.05
C GLN A 93 3.32 -13.76 -8.19
N CYS A 94 4.01 -12.63 -8.02
CA CYS A 94 4.81 -11.99 -9.08
C CYS A 94 6.17 -11.45 -8.62
N ALA A 95 6.60 -11.70 -7.39
CA ALA A 95 7.84 -11.18 -6.85
C ALA A 95 8.41 -12.02 -5.70
N SER A 96 9.71 -11.86 -5.46
CA SER A 96 10.38 -12.33 -4.24
C SER A 96 10.30 -11.25 -3.16
N ILE A 97 9.61 -11.54 -2.05
CA ILE A 97 9.34 -10.59 -0.98
C ILE A 97 10.18 -10.89 0.26
N LYS A 98 10.71 -9.83 0.88
CA LYS A 98 11.21 -9.82 2.26
C LYS A 98 10.62 -8.66 3.04
N LEU A 99 10.35 -8.88 4.32
CA LEU A 99 9.95 -7.81 5.23
C LEU A 99 11.15 -7.26 6.00
N PHE A 100 11.26 -5.94 6.04
CA PHE A 100 12.33 -5.22 6.70
C PHE A 100 11.77 -4.26 7.74
N LYS A 101 12.09 -4.49 9.02
CA LYS A 101 11.80 -3.54 10.11
C LYS A 101 13.11 -2.91 10.58
N PRO A 102 13.25 -1.57 10.51
CA PRO A 102 14.42 -0.90 11.05
C PRO A 102 14.51 -1.08 12.57
N THR A 103 15.70 -1.31 13.10
CA THR A 103 15.94 -1.56 14.54
C THR A 103 16.26 -0.28 15.33
N ARG A 104 16.74 0.76 14.66
CA ARG A 104 17.16 2.03 15.30
C ARG A 104 16.06 3.09 15.25
N ALA A 105 15.51 3.34 14.08
CA ALA A 105 14.42 4.29 13.86
C ALA A 105 13.08 3.54 13.77
N HIS A 106 12.01 4.12 14.32
CA HIS A 106 10.65 3.57 14.23
C HIS A 106 10.44 2.13 14.71
N ALA A 107 11.40 1.53 15.43
CA ALA A 107 11.31 0.14 15.89
C ALA A 107 10.05 -0.12 16.75
N LYS A 108 9.60 0.88 17.53
CA LYS A 108 8.37 0.82 18.34
C LYS A 108 7.07 0.98 17.54
N ARG A 109 7.14 1.57 16.35
CA ARG A 109 5.96 1.86 15.51
C ARG A 109 5.52 0.59 14.78
N SER A 110 4.27 0.55 14.32
CA SER A 110 3.75 -0.54 13.49
C SER A 110 4.32 -0.57 12.06
N SER A 111 5.04 0.46 11.66
CA SER A 111 5.62 0.59 10.34
C SER A 111 6.74 -0.42 10.07
N PHE A 112 6.82 -0.89 8.84
CA PHE A 112 7.90 -1.72 8.29
C PHE A 112 7.88 -1.61 6.77
N TYR A 113 8.92 -2.10 6.10
CA TYR A 113 9.01 -2.11 4.64
C TYR A 113 8.79 -3.51 4.09
N MET A 114 7.97 -3.60 3.04
CA MET A 114 8.06 -4.70 2.09
C MET A 114 9.16 -4.36 1.08
N VAL A 115 10.10 -5.29 0.88
CA VAL A 115 11.09 -5.24 -0.19
C VAL A 115 10.75 -6.35 -1.17
N ALA A 116 10.16 -5.98 -2.31
CA ALA A 116 9.82 -6.89 -3.39
C ALA A 116 10.89 -6.77 -4.49
N THR A 117 11.51 -7.89 -4.86
CA THR A 117 12.61 -7.98 -5.83
C THR A 117 12.24 -8.97 -6.93
N GLN A 118 12.90 -8.86 -8.09
CA GLN A 118 12.62 -9.71 -9.25
C GLN A 118 11.12 -9.64 -9.61
N VAL A 119 10.56 -8.43 -9.59
CA VAL A 119 9.13 -8.23 -9.80
C VAL A 119 8.81 -8.44 -11.28
N GLU A 120 7.94 -9.40 -11.57
CA GLU A 120 7.38 -9.64 -12.90
C GLU A 120 6.28 -8.61 -13.19
N SER A 121 6.65 -7.34 -13.37
CA SER A 121 5.71 -6.20 -13.50
C SER A 121 4.74 -6.28 -14.68
N ARG A 122 4.97 -7.19 -15.64
CA ARG A 122 4.14 -7.41 -16.83
C ARG A 122 3.34 -8.71 -16.78
N CYS A 123 3.37 -9.46 -15.68
CA CYS A 123 2.54 -10.67 -15.56
C CYS A 123 1.05 -10.30 -15.40
N PRO A 124 0.12 -11.23 -15.71
CA PRO A 124 -1.32 -10.99 -15.56
C PRO A 124 -1.72 -10.51 -14.17
N GLN A 125 -1.11 -11.04 -13.11
CA GLN A 125 -1.38 -10.70 -11.73
C GLN A 125 -0.99 -9.24 -11.41
N ALA A 126 0.13 -8.78 -11.95
CA ALA A 126 0.57 -7.39 -11.82
C ALA A 126 -0.39 -6.44 -12.56
N ALA A 127 -0.80 -6.80 -13.78
CA ALA A 127 -1.76 -6.03 -14.56
C ALA A 127 -3.13 -5.94 -13.85
N GLU A 128 -3.63 -7.05 -13.31
CA GLU A 128 -4.88 -7.09 -12.54
C GLU A 128 -4.80 -6.20 -11.29
N ALA A 129 -3.68 -6.26 -10.55
CA ALA A 129 -3.47 -5.41 -9.38
C ALA A 129 -3.46 -3.92 -9.74
N ILE A 130 -2.80 -3.53 -10.85
CA ILE A 130 -2.81 -2.13 -11.33
C ILE A 130 -4.24 -1.68 -11.64
N VAL A 131 -5.02 -2.48 -12.37
CA VAL A 131 -6.41 -2.14 -12.71
C VAL A 131 -7.27 -2.00 -11.45
N GLU A 132 -7.11 -2.91 -10.50
CA GLU A 132 -7.82 -2.86 -9.22
C GLU A 132 -7.48 -1.57 -8.44
N TRP A 133 -6.20 -1.23 -8.32
CA TRP A 133 -5.76 -0.03 -7.61
C TRP A 133 -6.18 1.26 -8.31
N GLN A 134 -6.17 1.29 -9.65
CA GLN A 134 -6.70 2.42 -10.43
C GLN A 134 -8.21 2.60 -10.23
N ARG A 135 -8.98 1.50 -10.19
CA ARG A 135 -10.41 1.53 -9.86
C ARG A 135 -10.64 2.05 -8.43
N MET A 136 -9.91 1.52 -7.45
CA MET A 136 -10.01 1.96 -6.06
C MET A 136 -9.64 3.43 -5.90
N TRP A 137 -8.61 3.89 -6.60
CA TRP A 137 -8.24 5.30 -6.63
C TRP A 137 -9.37 6.18 -7.17
N LYS A 138 -10.02 5.74 -8.26
CA LYS A 138 -11.12 6.48 -8.88
C LYS A 138 -12.29 6.62 -7.90
N ILE A 139 -12.69 5.54 -7.23
CA ILE A 139 -13.76 5.55 -6.21
C ILE A 139 -13.36 6.42 -5.03
N ALA A 140 -12.14 6.23 -4.51
CA ALA A 140 -11.65 7.02 -3.39
C ALA A 140 -11.45 8.51 -3.76
N THR A 141 -11.37 8.87 -5.04
CA THR A 141 -11.24 10.27 -5.46
C THR A 141 -12.56 10.91 -5.82
N PHE A 142 -13.39 10.26 -6.63
CA PHE A 142 -14.61 10.84 -7.20
C PHE A 142 -15.90 10.22 -6.66
N GLY A 143 -15.82 9.07 -6.00
CA GLY A 143 -16.98 8.34 -5.48
C GLY A 143 -17.42 8.81 -4.10
N THR A 144 -18.41 8.10 -3.56
CA THR A 144 -18.97 8.29 -2.22
C THR A 144 -18.25 7.43 -1.18
N ASP A 145 -18.43 7.74 0.10
CA ASP A 145 -17.89 6.91 1.19
C ASP A 145 -18.53 5.51 1.18
N GLN A 146 -19.82 5.42 0.81
CA GLN A 146 -20.51 4.14 0.68
C GLN A 146 -19.89 3.25 -0.40
N GLU A 147 -19.64 3.79 -1.60
CA GLU A 147 -19.00 3.03 -2.69
C GLU A 147 -17.60 2.55 -2.30
N LEU A 148 -16.85 3.38 -1.55
CA LEU A 148 -15.53 3.01 -1.04
C LEU A 148 -15.63 1.86 -0.03
N ASP A 149 -16.53 1.96 0.94
CA ASP A 149 -16.76 0.93 1.95
C ASP A 149 -17.21 -0.39 1.33
N GLU A 150 -18.13 -0.34 0.36
CA GLU A 150 -18.59 -1.51 -0.39
C GLU A 150 -17.44 -2.16 -1.16
N THR A 151 -16.56 -1.36 -1.77
CA THR A 151 -15.39 -1.87 -2.49
C THR A 151 -14.39 -2.54 -1.53
N ILE A 152 -14.18 -1.97 -0.34
CA ILE A 152 -13.32 -2.55 0.70
C ILE A 152 -13.91 -3.89 1.18
N ARG A 153 -15.21 -3.93 1.50
CA ARG A 153 -15.89 -5.16 1.93
C ARG A 153 -15.88 -6.24 0.85
N ALA A 154 -16.07 -5.88 -0.41
CA ALA A 154 -15.97 -6.82 -1.52
C ALA A 154 -14.56 -7.44 -1.62
N SER A 155 -13.52 -6.68 -1.26
CA SER A 155 -12.13 -7.16 -1.19
C SER A 155 -11.82 -8.05 0.02
N GLU A 156 -12.76 -8.19 0.95
CA GLU A 156 -12.69 -9.07 2.13
C GLU A 156 -13.41 -10.41 1.90
N ALA A 157 -14.07 -10.60 0.76
CA ALA A 157 -14.82 -11.82 0.47
C ALA A 157 -13.94 -13.08 0.34
N ASP A 158 -12.62 -12.92 0.10
CA ASP A 158 -11.63 -13.99 -0.08
C ASP A 158 -10.76 -14.23 1.16
N VAL A 159 -11.08 -13.64 2.32
CA VAL A 159 -10.27 -13.72 3.54
C VAL A 159 -9.88 -15.14 3.91
N GLU A 160 -10.84 -16.06 3.98
CA GLU A 160 -10.60 -17.45 4.39
C GLU A 160 -9.66 -18.19 3.42
N ASP A 161 -9.81 -17.95 2.12
CA ASP A 161 -8.97 -18.57 1.09
C ASP A 161 -7.52 -18.06 1.17
N VAL A 162 -7.35 -16.75 1.33
CA VAL A 162 -6.03 -16.12 1.48
C VAL A 162 -5.34 -16.59 2.76
N LEU A 163 -6.05 -16.63 3.88
CA LEU A 163 -5.47 -17.08 5.16
C LEU A 163 -5.08 -18.56 5.10
N THR A 164 -5.90 -19.40 4.47
CA THR A 164 -5.61 -20.83 4.29
C THR A 164 -4.34 -21.04 3.46
N LYS A 165 -4.20 -20.31 2.35
CA LYS A 165 -3.08 -20.48 1.41
C LYS A 165 -1.80 -19.77 1.87
N PHE A 166 -1.92 -18.59 2.47
CA PHE A 166 -0.80 -17.68 2.71
C PHE A 166 -0.51 -17.41 4.19
N GLY A 167 -1.38 -17.85 5.11
CA GLY A 167 -1.21 -17.66 6.55
C GLY A 167 0.15 -18.14 7.10
N PRO A 168 0.64 -19.35 6.74
CA PRO A 168 1.97 -19.81 7.18
C PRO A 168 3.11 -18.89 6.72
N ASP A 169 3.04 -18.38 5.49
CA ASP A 169 4.03 -17.45 4.93
C ASP A 169 4.00 -16.10 5.66
N ILE A 170 2.81 -15.58 5.99
CA ILE A 170 2.65 -14.36 6.80
C ILE A 170 3.32 -14.52 8.16
N ILE A 171 3.11 -15.64 8.85
CA ILE A 171 3.72 -15.92 10.16
C ILE A 171 5.25 -15.97 10.03
N SER A 172 5.74 -16.66 9.00
CA SER A 172 7.18 -16.81 8.73
C SER A 172 7.84 -15.45 8.48
N MET A 173 7.30 -14.66 7.55
CA MET A 173 7.81 -13.34 7.20
C MET A 173 7.66 -12.32 8.33
N GLY A 174 6.54 -12.35 9.03
CA GLY A 174 6.18 -11.40 10.09
C GLY A 174 6.98 -11.57 11.38
N ARG A 175 7.45 -12.80 11.67
CA ARG A 175 8.13 -13.14 12.94
C ARG A 175 9.24 -12.15 13.32
N ARG A 176 10.09 -11.78 12.37
CA ARG A 176 11.18 -10.82 12.63
C ARG A 176 10.67 -9.40 12.87
N VAL A 177 9.64 -8.98 12.13
CA VAL A 177 9.01 -7.66 12.29
C VAL A 177 8.38 -7.54 13.67
N TRP A 178 7.58 -8.53 14.08
CA TRP A 178 6.98 -8.54 15.42
C TRP A 178 8.03 -8.64 16.52
N GLY A 179 9.05 -9.50 16.37
CA GLY A 179 10.14 -9.62 17.35
C GLY A 179 10.85 -8.29 17.63
N ILE A 180 11.29 -7.60 16.57
CA ILE A 180 11.93 -6.27 16.71
C ILE A 180 10.97 -5.27 17.36
N GLN A 181 9.68 -5.29 16.99
CA GLN A 181 8.70 -4.38 17.57
C GLN A 181 8.46 -4.64 19.06
N THR A 182 8.28 -5.90 19.43
CA THR A 182 8.06 -6.33 20.82
C THR A 182 9.24 -5.96 21.70
N GLU A 183 10.47 -6.24 21.27
CA GLU A 183 11.68 -5.87 22.01
C GLU A 183 11.81 -4.35 22.19
N ALA A 184 11.49 -3.57 21.15
CA ALA A 184 11.54 -2.12 21.22
C ALA A 184 10.44 -1.53 22.12
N LEU A 185 9.24 -2.12 22.09
CA LEU A 185 8.13 -1.74 22.96
C LEU A 185 8.44 -2.09 24.42
N ALA A 186 8.96 -3.27 24.72
CA ALA A 186 9.34 -3.67 26.08
C ALA A 186 10.36 -2.72 26.74
N LYS A 187 11.21 -2.07 25.93
CA LYS A 187 12.22 -1.08 26.40
C LYS A 187 11.72 0.36 26.34
N ALA A 188 10.45 0.60 25.95
CA ALA A 188 9.94 1.94 25.75
C ALA A 188 9.81 2.69 27.10
N PRO A 189 10.04 4.01 27.13
CA PRO A 189 10.02 4.79 28.36
C PRO A 189 8.65 4.78 29.05
N PHE A 190 7.56 4.61 28.30
CA PHE A 190 6.19 4.55 28.81
C PHE A 190 5.77 3.15 29.31
N MET A 191 6.63 2.13 29.20
CA MET A 191 6.38 0.79 29.74
C MET A 191 6.95 0.60 31.15
N LYS A 192 7.65 1.60 31.70
CA LYS A 192 8.08 1.58 33.10
C LYS A 192 6.90 2.00 33.96
N GLU A 193 6.58 1.21 34.99
CA GLU A 193 5.64 1.64 36.03
C GLU A 193 6.16 2.95 36.67
N PRO A 194 5.25 3.87 37.06
CA PRO A 194 5.62 5.15 37.68
C PRO A 194 6.41 4.98 38.98
#